data_AF-A0A6A6VVC7-F1
#
_entry.id   AF-A0A6A6VVC7-F1
#
_cell.length_a   1.000
_cell.length_b   1.000
_cell.length_c   1.000
_cell.angle_alpha   90.00
_cell.angle_beta   90.00
_cell.angle_gamma   90.00
#
_symmetry.space_group_name_H-M   'P 1'
#
loop_
_entity.id
_entity.type
_entity.pdbx_description
1 polymer ?
#
loop_
_entity_poly.entity_id
_entity_poly.type
_entity_poly.pdbx_seq_one_letter_code
_entity_poly.pdbx_strand_id
1 'polypeptide(L)' 'KKIEILREIMFPLLESIDLLDINGTEYPEAVSIPREITDDNILGAIKILPNDKAPRLDGILNRCLKRTI' A
#
# COMPACT_ATOMS: atom_id res chain seq x y z
N LYS A 1 -24.71 24.87 -29.65
CA LYS A 1 -25.00 23.48 -30.11
C LYS A 1 -23.79 22.54 -30.07
N LYS A 2 -22.76 22.62 -30.93
CA LYS A 2 -21.62 21.63 -30.90
C LYS A 2 -20.84 21.61 -29.57
N ILE A 3 -20.60 22.78 -28.99
CA ILE A 3 -19.86 22.93 -27.72
C ILE A 3 -20.65 22.34 -26.54
N GLU A 4 -21.98 22.49 -26.54
CA GLU A 4 -22.86 21.93 -25.50
C GLU A 4 -22.85 20.40 -25.54
N ILE A 5 -22.93 19.82 -26.75
CA ILE A 5 -22.86 18.36 -26.94
C ILE A 5 -21.50 17.81 -26.48
N LEU A 6 -20.40 18.48 -26.82
CA LEU A 6 -19.07 18.06 -26.38
C LEU A 6 -18.94 18.10 -24.85
N ARG A 7 -19.52 19.13 -24.23
CA ARG A 7 -19.52 19.30 -22.77
C ARG A 7 -20.30 18.19 -22.06
N GLU A 8 -21.47 17.82 -22.58
CA GLU A 8 -22.27 16.70 -22.04
C GLU A 8 -21.57 15.35 -22.20
N ILE A 9 -20.88 15.12 -23.33
CA ILE A 9 -20.16 13.85 -23.56
C ILE A 9 -18.89 13.76 -22.70
N MET A 10 -18.13 14.85 -22.57
CA MET A 10 -16.88 14.83 -21.79
C MET A 10 -17.11 14.84 -20.27
N PHE A 11 -18.22 15.41 -19.83
CA PHE A 11 -18.59 15.50 -18.42
C PHE A 11 -20.03 15.05 -18.23
N PRO A 12 -20.33 13.75 -18.41
CA PRO A 12 -21.66 13.23 -18.16
C PRO A 12 -22.03 13.50 -16.70
N LEU A 13 -23.31 13.77 -16.46
CA LEU A 13 -23.82 13.91 -15.11
C LEU A 13 -23.58 12.58 -14.39
N LEU A 14 -22.65 12.57 -13.44
CA LEU A 14 -22.38 11.37 -12.65
C LEU A 14 -23.63 11.06 -11.83
N GLU A 15 -24.16 9.85 -11.98
CA GLU A 15 -25.17 9.35 -11.06
C GLU A 15 -24.59 9.37 -9.64
N SER A 16 -25.38 9.78 -8.66
CA SER A 16 -24.97 9.73 -7.26
C SER A 16 -24.74 8.26 -6.91
N ILE A 17 -23.49 7.83 -6.90
CA ILE A 17 -23.12 6.51 -6.43
C ILE A 17 -23.47 6.45 -4.96
N ASP A 18 -24.35 5.50 -4.62
CA ASP A 18 -24.58 5.14 -3.24
C ASP A 18 -23.27 4.59 -2.67
N LEU A 19 -22.71 5.30 -1.68
CA LEU A 19 -21.50 4.85 -0.97
C LEU A 19 -21.84 3.76 0.04
N LEU A 20 -23.12 3.39 0.17
CA LEU A 20 -23.52 2.20 0.90
C LEU A 20 -22.92 0.97 0.23
N ASP A 21 -22.41 0.09 1.06
CA ASP A 21 -21.69 -1.11 0.65
C ASP A 21 -22.47 -1.98 -0.34
N ILE A 22 -21.75 -2.79 -1.11
CA ILE A 22 -22.35 -3.78 -2.00
C ILE A 22 -23.28 -4.67 -1.16
N ASN A 23 -24.58 -4.60 -1.44
CA ASN A 23 -25.62 -5.25 -0.65
C ASN A 23 -25.31 -6.74 -0.43
N GLY A 24 -25.24 -7.17 0.83
CA GLY A 24 -24.88 -8.54 1.23
C GLY A 24 -23.40 -8.80 1.47
N THR A 25 -22.54 -7.77 1.44
CA THR A 25 -21.12 -7.92 1.73
C THR A 25 -20.83 -7.56 3.19
N GLU A 26 -20.36 -8.54 3.96
CA GLU A 26 -19.74 -8.29 5.26
C GLU A 26 -18.24 -8.08 5.07
N TYR A 27 -17.71 -6.95 5.55
CA TYR A 27 -16.27 -6.78 5.60
C TYR A 27 -15.66 -7.75 6.60
N PRO A 28 -14.47 -8.30 6.31
CA PRO A 28 -13.74 -9.09 7.29
C PRO A 28 -13.44 -8.24 8.54
N GLU A 29 -13.28 -8.91 9.68
CA GLU A 29 -12.84 -8.27 10.90
C GLU A 29 -11.54 -7.49 10.66
N ALA A 30 -11.49 -6.26 11.19
CA ALA A 30 -10.32 -5.43 11.07
C ALA A 30 -9.12 -6.11 11.74
N VAL A 31 -8.06 -6.36 10.97
CA VAL A 31 -6.84 -6.95 11.50
C VAL A 31 -6.17 -5.95 12.45
N SER A 32 -6.03 -6.36 13.71
CA SER A 32 -5.26 -5.58 14.69
C SER A 32 -3.78 -5.68 14.36
N ILE A 33 -3.24 -4.62 13.78
CA ILE A 33 -1.80 -4.48 13.53
C ILE A 33 -1.19 -3.79 14.76
N PRO A 34 -0.18 -4.38 15.42
CA PRO A 34 0.49 -3.74 16.55
C PRO A 34 1.08 -2.41 16.10
N ARG A 35 0.80 -1.34 16.87
CA ARG A 35 1.31 0.01 16.58
C ARG A 35 2.78 0.19 16.92
N GLU A 36 3.29 -0.64 17.82
CA GLU A 36 4.67 -0.56 18.31
C GLU A 36 5.54 -1.58 17.59
N ILE A 37 6.64 -1.11 17.03
CA ILE A 37 7.67 -1.96 16.43
C ILE A 37 8.69 -2.28 17.52
N THR A 38 8.86 -3.56 17.86
CA THR A 38 9.84 -3.99 18.86
C THR A 38 11.21 -4.27 18.22
N ASP A 39 12.27 -4.28 19.03
CA ASP A 39 13.61 -4.67 18.58
C ASP A 39 13.64 -6.07 17.97
N ASP A 40 12.88 -7.01 18.54
CA ASP A 40 12.74 -8.38 17.99
C ASP A 40 12.13 -8.37 16.58
N ASN A 41 11.18 -7.46 16.30
CA ASN A 41 10.63 -7.31 14.96
C ASN A 41 11.69 -6.81 13.98
N ILE A 42 12.52 -5.84 14.39
CA ILE A 42 13.61 -5.29 13.57
C ILE A 42 14.65 -6.38 13.29
N LEU A 43 15.09 -7.08 14.33
CA LEU A 43 16.05 -8.18 14.22
C LEU A 43 15.52 -9.32 13.34
N GLY A 44 14.25 -9.69 13.51
CA GLY A 44 13.57 -10.67 12.68
C GLY A 44 13.55 -10.26 11.20
N ALA A 45 13.20 -9.00 10.92
CA ALA A 45 13.18 -8.46 9.57
C ALA A 45 14.57 -8.46 8.91
N ILE A 46 15.62 -8.09 9.64
CA ILE A 46 16.98 -8.06 9.09
C ILE A 46 17.47 -9.48 8.78
N LYS A 47 17.14 -10.47 9.62
CA LYS A 47 17.54 -11.88 9.41
C LYS A 47 17.03 -12.45 8.09
N ILE A 48 15.79 -12.12 7.70
CA ILE A 48 15.16 -12.66 6.48
C ILE A 48 15.60 -11.96 5.18
N LEU A 49 16.34 -10.84 5.26
CA LEU A 49 16.78 -10.13 4.06
C LEU A 49 17.74 -10.97 3.21
N PRO A 50 17.62 -10.99 1.86
CA PRO A 50 18.60 -11.66 1.01
C PRO A 50 19.94 -10.91 1.00
N ASN A 51 21.07 -11.63 1.16
CA ASN A 51 22.40 -11.01 1.26
C ASN A 51 22.83 -10.34 -0.06
N ASP A 52 22.54 -10.99 -1.19
CA ASP A 52 23.07 -10.64 -2.51
C ASP A 52 22.08 -9.82 -3.34
N LYS A 53 21.20 -9.06 -2.67
CA LYS A 53 20.35 -8.08 -3.34
C LYS A 53 21.16 -6.82 -3.63
N ALA A 54 20.97 -6.26 -4.82
CA ALA A 54 21.57 -5.00 -5.19
C ALA A 54 21.23 -3.90 -4.16
N PRO A 55 22.19 -3.02 -3.81
CA PRO A 55 21.94 -1.89 -2.93
C PRO A 55 20.85 -0.98 -3.48
N ARG A 56 20.14 -0.29 -2.59
CA ARG A 56 19.24 0.81 -2.98
C ARG A 56 20.07 2.09 -3.14
N LEU A 57 19.39 3.23 -3.23
CA LEU A 57 20.01 4.55 -3.37
C LEU A 57 20.97 4.91 -2.21
N ASP A 58 20.83 4.24 -1.07
CA ASP A 58 21.73 4.35 0.07
C ASP A 58 23.11 3.68 -0.15
N GLY A 59 23.24 2.81 -1.16
CA GLY A 59 24.48 2.09 -1.44
C GLY A 59 24.81 1.00 -0.41
N ILE A 60 23.93 0.74 0.56
CA ILE A 60 24.16 -0.22 1.65
C ILE A 60 23.69 -1.60 1.21
N LEU A 61 24.59 -2.58 1.31
CA LEU A 61 24.24 -3.98 1.06
C LEU A 61 23.58 -4.59 2.30
N ASN A 62 22.59 -5.47 2.09
CA ASN A 62 21.91 -6.20 3.17
C ASN A 62 22.87 -7.00 4.06
N ARG A 63 23.97 -7.53 3.48
CA ARG A 63 25.02 -8.22 4.26
C ARG A 63 25.67 -7.34 5.33
N CYS A 64 25.72 -6.03 5.13
CA CYS A 64 26.27 -5.09 6.09
C CYS A 64 25.34 -4.96 7.31
N LEU A 65 24.02 -4.91 7.08
CA LEU A 65 23.02 -4.87 8.16
C LEU A 65 23.08 -6.12 9.03
N LYS A 66 23.28 -7.30 8.42
CA LYS A 66 23.39 -8.57 9.15
C LYS A 66 24.68 -8.77 9.93
N ARG A 67 25.77 -8.06 9.57
CA ARG A 67 27.04 -8.14 10.31
C ARG A 67 27.02 -7.39 11.64
N THR A 68 26.10 -6.44 11.78
CA THR A 68 25.97 -5.58 12.95
C THR A 68 25.02 -6.18 14.01
N ILE A 69 24.41 -7.33 13.70
CA ILE A 69 23.60 -8.15 14.60
C ILE A 69 24.43 -9.33 15.06
#